data_AF-A0A7S0BYR2-F1
#
_entry.id   AF-A0A7S0BYR2-F1
#
_cell.length_a   1.000
_cell.length_b   1.000
_cell.length_c   1.000
_cell.angle_alpha   90.00
_cell.angle_beta   90.00
_cell.angle_gamma   90.00
#
_symmetry.space_group_name_H-M   'P 1'
#
loop_
_entity.id
_entity.type
_entity.pdbx_description
1 polymer ?
#
loop_
_entity_poly.entity_id
_entity_poly.type
_entity_poly.pdbx_seq_one_letter_code
_entity_poly.pdbx_strand_id
1 'polypeptide(L)'
;RRVSYCSRDCQRKDWKSHKFLCKQAVVALPELGKLDIIPATISSVKKSAKQEDSHPKDPIDETIGHARASVRMESELQALFSEHGKNFSEWWHLRSPGQRKTILLEATNNTLPLKKFTDVEIRRALGSGNMPRCLVNYNIQNLVGKCDCTVANGKSPGESDCRHIYNDTMLHEIYLRVAKAKETEKDEYFKCYALRNEGTFPNLMSGTQAYVLPSEHNQGQKKYDMGETIMLSQEAPPEVVQKYKTWAEAGDVQDFSAATYAGVRRLFSLGLFIKLFDLYQEQERHFEPKNPYARLMGCNACHQTAEGIGATRCKKCKATWWCCSGCRMTTSHGEKCPHVGPCTVGVTF
;
A
#
# COMPACT_ATOMS: atom_id res chain seq x y z
N ARG A 1 -42.71 15.53 -1.40
CA ARG A 1 -43.30 14.55 -2.34
C ARG A 1 -42.38 14.44 -3.56
N ARG A 2 -42.10 13.23 -4.08
CA ARG A 2 -41.33 13.06 -5.32
C ARG A 2 -42.26 13.24 -6.52
N VAL A 3 -41.91 14.11 -7.45
CA VAL A 3 -42.61 14.29 -8.73
C VAL A 3 -41.88 13.49 -9.80
N SER A 4 -42.60 12.66 -10.54
CA SER A 4 -42.07 11.85 -11.64
C SER A 4 -42.52 12.41 -12.99
N TYR A 5 -41.57 12.61 -13.91
CA TYR A 5 -41.85 13.07 -15.27
C TYR A 5 -41.77 11.92 -16.26
N CYS A 6 -42.65 11.91 -17.26
CA CYS A 6 -42.65 10.88 -18.30
C CYS A 6 -41.44 10.97 -19.25
N SER A 7 -40.75 12.11 -19.30
CA SER A 7 -39.55 12.30 -20.12
C SER A 7 -38.64 13.40 -19.56
N ARG A 8 -37.38 13.42 -20.03
CA ARG A 8 -36.40 14.48 -19.69
C ARG A 8 -36.80 15.85 -20.23
N ASP A 9 -37.51 15.90 -21.35
CA ASP A 9 -37.94 17.18 -21.93
C ASP A 9 -39.08 17.79 -21.12
N CYS A 10 -40.01 16.97 -20.62
CA CYS A 10 -41.04 17.41 -19.67
C CYS A 10 -40.42 17.93 -18.37
N GLN A 11 -39.41 17.25 -17.85
CA GLN A 11 -38.68 17.70 -16.66
C GLN A 11 -37.99 19.05 -16.89
N ARG A 12 -37.29 19.23 -18.02
CA ARG A 12 -36.59 20.50 -18.32
C ARG A 12 -37.55 21.67 -18.50
N LYS A 13 -38.69 21.42 -19.15
CA LYS A 13 -39.72 22.45 -19.39
C LYS A 13 -40.32 22.92 -18.07
N ASP A 14 -40.60 22.00 -17.15
CA ASP A 14 -41.14 22.31 -15.82
C ASP A 14 -40.08 22.76 -14.80
N TRP A 15 -38.78 22.58 -15.08
CA TRP A 15 -37.72 22.88 -14.13
C TRP A 15 -37.70 24.35 -13.67
N LYS A 16 -38.08 25.29 -14.55
CA LYS A 16 -38.11 26.72 -14.23
C LYS A 16 -39.10 27.02 -13.10
N SER A 17 -40.27 26.38 -13.11
CA SER A 17 -41.30 26.46 -12.07
C SER A 17 -40.95 25.59 -10.86
N HIS A 18 -40.51 24.36 -11.10
CA HIS A 18 -40.24 23.37 -10.07
C HIS A 18 -39.09 23.74 -9.12
N LYS A 19 -38.07 24.45 -9.62
CA LYS A 19 -36.88 24.83 -8.83
C LYS A 19 -37.21 25.65 -7.58
N PHE A 20 -38.27 26.46 -7.61
CA PHE A 20 -38.69 27.27 -6.46
C PHE A 20 -39.31 26.40 -5.35
N LEU A 21 -40.10 25.39 -5.73
CA LEU A 21 -40.71 24.44 -4.81
C LEU A 21 -39.68 23.47 -4.22
N CYS A 22 -38.69 23.06 -5.02
CA CYS A 22 -37.62 22.18 -4.57
C CYS A 22 -36.71 22.81 -3.51
N LYS A 23 -36.51 24.14 -3.54
CA LYS A 23 -35.68 24.86 -2.58
C LYS A 23 -36.36 25.11 -1.23
N GLN A 24 -37.68 25.16 -1.19
CA GLN A 24 -38.43 25.41 0.05
C GLN A 24 -38.61 24.17 0.92
N ALA A 25 -38.32 22.97 0.41
CA ALA A 25 -38.47 21.71 1.14
C ALA A 25 -37.31 21.38 2.11
N VAL A 26 -36.31 22.27 2.28
CA VAL A 26 -35.08 21.99 3.05
C VAL A 26 -35.02 22.76 4.39
N VAL A 27 -36.04 23.53 4.75
CA VAL A 27 -35.99 24.34 5.99
C VAL A 27 -37.15 23.99 6.93
N ALA A 28 -36.89 23.10 7.89
CA ALA A 28 -37.34 23.19 9.30
C ALA A 28 -36.96 21.93 10.11
N LEU A 29 -35.92 22.01 10.95
CA LEU A 29 -35.87 21.45 12.31
C LEU A 29 -34.65 22.04 13.07
N PRO A 30 -34.78 22.41 14.36
CA PRO A 30 -33.74 23.13 15.10
C PRO A 30 -32.74 22.20 15.84
N GLU A 31 -31.50 22.69 15.85
CA GLU A 31 -30.33 22.48 16.72
C GLU A 31 -30.23 21.31 17.72
N LEU A 32 -29.23 20.44 17.48
CA LEU A 32 -28.33 19.88 18.50
C LEU A 32 -27.07 19.23 17.85
N GLY A 33 -25.90 19.84 18.08
CA GLY A 33 -24.60 19.16 18.27
C GLY A 33 -23.90 18.42 17.12
N LYS A 34 -23.29 19.20 16.21
CA LYS A 34 -22.18 18.92 15.25
C LYS A 34 -21.51 17.52 15.21
N LEU A 35 -21.66 16.85 14.06
CA LEU A 35 -20.66 15.99 13.42
C LEU A 35 -20.77 16.17 11.89
N ASP A 36 -19.75 16.73 11.26
CA ASP A 36 -19.71 16.98 9.81
C ASP A 36 -19.32 15.71 9.04
N ILE A 37 -20.30 15.13 8.32
CA ILE A 37 -20.07 14.19 7.22
C ILE A 37 -20.25 14.98 5.92
N ILE A 38 -19.15 15.10 5.15
CA ILE A 38 -19.11 15.65 3.80
C ILE A 38 -19.68 14.61 2.82
N PRO A 39 -20.71 14.91 1.98
CA PRO A 39 -21.08 14.06 0.86
C PRO A 39 -20.24 14.36 -0.38
N ALA A 40 -19.90 13.28 -1.09
CA ALA A 40 -19.11 13.25 -2.30
C ALA A 40 -19.68 14.12 -3.45
N THR A 41 -18.87 15.05 -3.92
CA THR A 41 -19.11 15.81 -5.15
C THR A 41 -18.62 15.00 -6.36
N ILE A 42 -19.50 14.25 -7.01
CA ILE A 42 -19.30 13.84 -8.41
C ILE A 42 -19.92 14.94 -9.28
N SER A 43 -19.09 15.91 -9.68
CA SER A 43 -19.43 16.87 -10.73
C SER A 43 -19.01 16.31 -12.09
N SER A 44 -20.00 15.94 -12.90
CA SER A 44 -19.81 15.58 -14.29
C SER A 44 -19.61 16.85 -15.15
N VAL A 45 -18.35 17.25 -15.32
CA VAL A 45 -17.96 18.20 -16.38
C VAL A 45 -17.71 17.40 -17.66
N LYS A 46 -18.60 17.56 -18.64
CA LYS A 46 -18.33 17.17 -20.02
C LYS A 46 -17.37 18.21 -20.63
N LYS A 47 -16.08 17.90 -20.67
CA LYS A 47 -15.13 18.48 -21.63
C LYS A 47 -14.76 17.39 -22.63
N SER A 48 -14.85 17.73 -23.92
CA SER A 48 -14.33 16.93 -25.02
C SER A 48 -12.85 16.64 -24.77
N ALA A 49 -12.50 15.36 -24.60
CA ALA A 49 -11.13 14.92 -24.39
C ALA A 49 -10.34 15.09 -25.69
N LYS A 50 -9.78 16.27 -25.91
CA LYS A 50 -8.52 16.37 -26.66
C LYS A 50 -7.48 15.60 -25.85
N GLN A 51 -6.73 14.76 -26.55
CA GLN A 51 -5.63 13.96 -26.04
C GLN A 51 -4.44 14.86 -25.64
N GLU A 52 -4.59 15.65 -24.57
CA GLU A 52 -3.48 16.21 -23.77
C GLU A 52 -2.95 15.04 -22.90
N ASP A 53 -1.68 14.64 -22.83
CA ASP A 53 -0.41 15.22 -23.26
C ASP A 53 0.56 14.06 -23.58
N SER A 54 1.30 14.19 -24.68
CA SER A 54 2.45 13.33 -25.02
C SER A 54 3.72 13.70 -24.25
N HIS A 55 3.68 14.73 -23.41
CA HIS A 55 4.84 15.23 -22.69
C HIS A 55 5.16 14.37 -21.47
N PRO A 56 6.45 14.02 -21.26
CA PRO A 56 6.91 13.44 -20.00
C PRO A 56 6.55 14.37 -18.85
N LYS A 57 6.02 13.80 -17.76
CA LYS A 57 5.82 14.56 -16.53
C LYS A 57 7.15 14.68 -15.78
N ASP A 58 7.29 15.73 -14.98
CA ASP A 58 8.48 15.93 -14.14
C ASP A 58 8.69 14.73 -13.21
N PRO A 59 9.89 14.13 -13.18
CA PRO A 59 10.22 13.08 -12.24
C PRO A 59 10.00 13.54 -10.79
N ILE A 60 9.44 12.66 -9.98
CA ILE A 60 9.44 12.82 -8.53
C ILE A 60 10.49 11.91 -7.91
N ASP A 61 10.92 12.25 -6.69
CA ASP A 61 11.81 11.39 -5.89
C ASP A 61 11.22 9.98 -5.72
N GLU A 62 12.08 8.96 -5.78
CA GLU A 62 11.69 7.56 -5.70
C GLU A 62 10.96 7.22 -4.39
N THR A 63 11.40 7.81 -3.27
CA THR A 63 10.76 7.62 -1.95
C THR A 63 9.34 8.17 -1.96
N ILE A 64 9.14 9.36 -2.55
CA ILE A 64 7.79 9.95 -2.73
C ILE A 64 6.96 9.05 -3.66
N GLY A 65 7.57 8.51 -4.71
CA GLY A 65 6.97 7.53 -5.61
C GLY A 65 6.46 6.29 -4.88
N HIS A 66 7.29 5.69 -4.03
CA HIS A 66 6.98 4.51 -3.21
C HIS A 66 5.91 4.78 -2.16
N ALA A 67 5.95 5.93 -1.49
CA ALA A 67 4.91 6.35 -0.55
C ALA A 67 3.56 6.44 -1.28
N ARG A 68 3.52 7.10 -2.44
CA ARG A 68 2.30 7.19 -3.28
C ARG A 68 1.85 5.84 -3.82
N ALA A 69 2.77 4.94 -4.18
CA ALA A 69 2.46 3.59 -4.62
C ALA A 69 1.78 2.79 -3.51
N SER A 70 2.30 2.87 -2.28
CA SER A 70 1.72 2.17 -1.13
C SER A 70 0.27 2.58 -0.88
N VAL A 71 -0.09 3.86 -1.07
CA VAL A 71 -1.49 4.32 -0.96
C VAL A 71 -2.40 3.66 -1.99
N ARG A 72 -1.95 3.64 -3.24
CA ARG A 72 -2.71 3.04 -4.35
C ARG A 72 -2.90 1.54 -4.11
N MET A 73 -1.84 0.88 -3.67
CA MET A 73 -1.86 -0.54 -3.35
C MET A 73 -2.77 -0.85 -2.17
N GLU A 74 -2.78 -0.04 -1.12
CA GLU A 74 -3.70 -0.22 0.00
C GLU A 74 -5.16 -0.08 -0.44
N SER A 75 -5.46 0.94 -1.25
CA SER A 75 -6.80 1.14 -1.79
C SER A 75 -7.23 -0.02 -2.70
N GLU A 76 -6.33 -0.52 -3.56
CA GLU A 76 -6.62 -1.67 -4.42
C GLU A 76 -6.80 -2.95 -3.61
N LEU A 77 -5.92 -3.22 -2.64
CA LEU A 77 -6.01 -4.39 -1.77
C LEU A 77 -7.32 -4.39 -0.98
N GLN A 78 -7.73 -3.22 -0.47
CA GLN A 78 -9.02 -3.07 0.20
C GLN A 78 -10.19 -3.40 -0.74
N ALA A 79 -10.17 -2.92 -1.98
CA ALA A 79 -11.21 -3.22 -2.97
C ALA A 79 -11.25 -4.72 -3.33
N LEU A 80 -10.10 -5.30 -3.68
CA LEU A 80 -9.96 -6.71 -4.02
C LEU A 80 -10.38 -7.62 -2.87
N PHE A 81 -9.96 -7.33 -1.66
CA PHE A 81 -10.30 -8.14 -0.49
C PHE A 81 -11.78 -8.00 -0.12
N SER A 82 -12.37 -6.82 -0.26
CA SER A 82 -13.81 -6.63 -0.02
C SER A 82 -14.67 -7.38 -1.03
N GLU A 83 -14.27 -7.39 -2.30
CA GLU A 83 -15.03 -8.04 -3.37
C GLU A 83 -14.77 -9.55 -3.47
N HIS A 84 -13.54 -9.99 -3.23
CA HIS A 84 -13.07 -11.34 -3.53
C HIS A 84 -12.41 -12.07 -2.37
N GLY A 85 -12.24 -11.44 -1.20
CA GLY A 85 -11.46 -11.98 -0.09
C GLY A 85 -11.95 -13.35 0.40
N LYS A 86 -13.26 -13.59 0.41
CA LYS A 86 -13.84 -14.89 0.78
C LYS A 86 -13.39 -16.00 -0.20
N ASN A 87 -13.67 -15.83 -1.49
CA ASN A 87 -13.34 -16.83 -2.52
C ASN A 87 -11.82 -17.00 -2.66
N PHE A 88 -11.05 -15.92 -2.52
CA PHE A 88 -9.59 -15.96 -2.49
C PHE A 88 -9.07 -16.82 -1.32
N SER A 89 -9.68 -16.68 -0.14
CA SER A 89 -9.28 -17.46 1.04
C SER A 89 -9.65 -18.93 0.91
N GLU A 90 -10.82 -19.23 0.37
CA GLU A 90 -11.22 -20.61 0.04
C GLU A 90 -10.26 -21.24 -0.97
N TRP A 91 -9.94 -20.52 -2.05
CA TRP A 91 -8.94 -20.93 -3.03
C TRP A 91 -7.60 -21.23 -2.37
N TRP A 92 -7.09 -20.32 -1.54
CA TRP A 92 -5.83 -20.50 -0.82
C TRP A 92 -5.85 -21.75 0.07
N HIS A 93 -6.95 -21.97 0.80
CA HIS A 93 -7.09 -23.11 1.70
C HIS A 93 -7.16 -24.46 0.96
N LEU A 94 -7.75 -24.50 -0.23
CA LEU A 94 -7.78 -25.69 -1.10
C LEU A 94 -6.40 -26.08 -1.64
N ARG A 95 -5.40 -25.19 -1.57
CA ARG A 95 -4.03 -25.49 -2.00
C ARG A 95 -3.29 -26.26 -0.89
N SER A 96 -2.59 -27.32 -1.30
CA SER A 96 -1.63 -28.03 -0.44
C SER A 96 -0.47 -27.11 -0.03
N PRO A 97 0.27 -27.42 1.04
CA PRO A 97 1.43 -26.63 1.44
C PRO A 97 2.48 -26.45 0.32
N GLY A 98 2.69 -27.49 -0.50
CA GLY A 98 3.58 -27.43 -1.67
C GLY A 98 3.10 -26.45 -2.74
N GLN A 99 1.78 -26.45 -3.03
CA GLN A 99 1.19 -25.50 -3.98
C GLN A 99 1.25 -24.06 -3.47
N ARG A 100 0.93 -23.83 -2.18
CA ARG A 100 1.04 -22.50 -1.55
C ARG A 100 2.46 -21.94 -1.63
N LYS A 101 3.46 -22.80 -1.39
CA LYS A 101 4.87 -22.46 -1.58
C LYS A 101 5.16 -22.04 -3.03
N THR A 102 4.72 -22.82 -4.01
CA THR A 102 4.93 -22.50 -5.44
C THR A 102 4.29 -21.16 -5.81
N ILE A 103 3.05 -20.91 -5.38
CA ILE A 103 2.33 -19.65 -5.62
C ILE A 103 3.08 -18.46 -5.02
N LEU A 104 3.56 -18.56 -3.78
CA LEU A 104 4.33 -17.50 -3.14
C LEU A 104 5.67 -17.25 -3.84
N LEU A 105 6.34 -18.30 -4.29
CA LEU A 105 7.57 -18.18 -5.07
C LEU A 105 7.29 -17.55 -6.43
N GLU A 106 6.20 -17.90 -7.11
CA GLU A 106 5.77 -17.29 -8.36
C GLU A 106 5.49 -15.79 -8.18
N ALA A 107 4.68 -15.42 -7.18
CA ALA A 107 4.35 -14.03 -6.87
C ALA A 107 5.61 -13.18 -6.55
N THR A 108 6.66 -13.80 -6.01
CA THR A 108 7.90 -13.12 -5.66
C THR A 108 9.04 -13.35 -6.65
N ASN A 109 8.80 -14.05 -7.77
CA ASN A 109 9.82 -14.46 -8.73
C ASN A 109 11.01 -15.18 -8.05
N ASN A 110 10.72 -16.09 -7.13
CA ASN A 110 11.67 -16.88 -6.35
C ASN A 110 12.58 -16.06 -5.42
N THR A 111 12.21 -14.83 -5.07
CA THR A 111 12.99 -14.01 -4.13
C THR A 111 12.59 -14.20 -2.67
N LEU A 112 11.43 -14.81 -2.41
CA LEU A 112 10.97 -15.04 -1.04
C LEU A 112 11.82 -16.10 -0.33
N PRO A 113 12.38 -15.79 0.85
CA PRO A 113 13.12 -16.76 1.66
C PRO A 113 12.30 -17.99 2.00
N LEU A 114 12.92 -19.17 2.00
CA LEU A 114 12.25 -20.41 2.39
C LEU A 114 12.05 -20.52 3.90
N LYS A 115 13.01 -20.03 4.68
CA LYS A 115 13.06 -20.10 6.15
C LYS A 115 13.31 -18.72 6.76
N LYS A 116 13.03 -18.60 8.06
CA LYS A 116 13.32 -17.39 8.84
C LYS A 116 14.83 -17.14 8.92
N PHE A 117 15.23 -15.88 8.88
CA PHE A 117 16.62 -15.47 9.15
C PHE A 117 16.87 -15.32 10.64
N THR A 118 18.08 -15.64 11.06
CA THR A 118 18.61 -15.30 12.38
C THR A 118 18.94 -13.80 12.46
N ASP A 119 18.93 -13.23 13.65
CA ASP A 119 19.26 -11.80 13.86
C ASP A 119 20.65 -11.44 13.35
N VAL A 120 21.59 -12.38 13.41
CA VAL A 120 22.96 -12.23 12.88
C VAL A 120 22.95 -12.11 11.35
N GLU A 121 22.17 -12.94 10.65
CA GLU A 121 22.03 -12.87 9.19
C GLU A 121 21.35 -11.57 8.76
N ILE A 122 20.32 -11.14 9.51
CA ILE A 122 19.59 -9.90 9.28
C ILE A 122 20.54 -8.72 9.41
N ARG A 123 21.25 -8.61 10.54
CA ARG A 123 22.20 -7.53 10.82
C ARG A 123 23.29 -7.45 9.75
N ARG A 124 23.89 -8.59 9.40
CA ARG A 124 24.95 -8.66 8.38
C ARG A 124 24.47 -8.15 7.03
N ALA A 125 23.30 -8.60 6.60
CA ALA A 125 22.81 -8.28 5.28
C ALA A 125 22.30 -6.83 5.20
N LEU A 126 21.59 -6.35 6.22
CA LEU A 126 21.19 -4.94 6.31
C LEU A 126 22.39 -4.00 6.42
N GLY A 127 23.45 -4.38 7.13
CA GLY A 127 24.70 -3.61 7.19
C GLY A 127 25.43 -3.50 5.85
N SER A 128 25.09 -4.37 4.89
CA SER A 128 25.58 -4.31 3.51
C SER A 128 24.61 -3.56 2.57
N GLY A 129 23.59 -2.88 3.12
CA GLY A 129 22.58 -2.15 2.35
C GLY A 129 21.45 -3.00 1.75
N ASN A 130 21.36 -4.29 2.10
CA ASN A 130 20.35 -5.19 1.52
C ASN A 130 18.99 -5.04 2.23
N MET A 131 18.29 -3.95 1.93
CA MET A 131 17.00 -3.59 2.53
C MET A 131 15.92 -4.68 2.54
N PRO A 132 15.77 -5.59 1.54
CA PRO A 132 14.78 -6.67 1.62
C PRO A 132 14.97 -7.60 2.81
N ARG A 133 16.11 -7.55 3.51
CA ARG A 133 16.36 -8.35 4.72
C ARG A 133 15.61 -7.83 5.94
N CYS A 134 15.00 -6.64 5.88
CA CYS A 134 14.05 -6.17 6.89
C CYS A 134 12.72 -6.96 6.85
N LEU A 135 12.53 -7.81 5.84
CA LEU A 135 11.38 -8.69 5.64
C LEU A 135 11.50 -10.00 6.45
N VAL A 136 12.00 -9.91 7.68
CA VAL A 136 12.39 -11.06 8.53
C VAL A 136 11.28 -12.11 8.72
N ASN A 137 10.02 -11.67 8.68
CA ASN A 137 8.83 -12.52 8.83
C ASN A 137 8.16 -12.89 7.50
N TYR A 138 8.57 -12.31 6.37
CA TYR A 138 8.07 -12.73 5.05
C TYR A 138 8.99 -13.82 4.50
N ASN A 139 8.76 -15.03 4.98
CA ASN A 139 9.36 -16.23 4.45
C ASN A 139 8.25 -17.28 4.26
N ILE A 140 8.49 -18.26 3.39
CA ILE A 140 7.51 -19.29 3.04
C ILE A 140 7.00 -20.02 4.29
N GLN A 141 7.90 -20.44 5.17
CA GLN A 141 7.55 -21.16 6.40
C GLN A 141 6.57 -20.35 7.26
N ASN A 142 6.80 -19.04 7.41
CA ASN A 142 5.94 -18.19 8.23
C ASN A 142 4.60 -17.88 7.54
N LEU A 143 4.62 -17.54 6.25
CA LEU A 143 3.41 -17.13 5.51
C LEU A 143 2.41 -18.28 5.30
N VAL A 144 2.91 -19.51 5.14
CA VAL A 144 2.09 -20.73 5.04
C VAL A 144 1.78 -21.32 6.42
N GLY A 145 2.42 -20.80 7.48
CA GLY A 145 2.20 -21.22 8.85
C GLY A 145 0.86 -20.78 9.42
N LYS A 146 0.52 -21.32 10.60
CA LYS A 146 -0.66 -20.90 11.36
C LYS A 146 -0.46 -19.49 11.92
N CYS A 147 -1.54 -18.71 12.03
CA CYS A 147 -1.46 -17.42 12.73
C CYS A 147 -1.04 -17.63 14.20
N ASP A 148 -0.07 -16.83 14.66
CA ASP A 148 0.35 -16.73 16.07
C ASP A 148 -0.57 -15.81 16.91
N CYS A 149 -1.82 -15.64 16.49
CA CYS A 149 -2.81 -14.78 17.13
C CYS A 149 -3.10 -15.30 18.56
N THR A 150 -2.37 -14.81 19.57
CA THR A 150 -2.55 -15.16 21.00
C THR A 150 -3.73 -14.44 21.66
N VAL A 151 -4.44 -13.57 20.93
CA VAL A 151 -5.47 -12.70 21.47
C VAL A 151 -6.86 -13.18 21.07
N ALA A 152 -7.44 -14.04 21.90
CA ALA A 152 -8.85 -13.95 22.29
C ALA A 152 -9.11 -14.78 23.55
N ASN A 153 -9.16 -14.07 24.70
CA ASN A 153 -9.87 -14.46 25.92
C ASN A 153 -9.21 -15.44 26.91
N GLY A 154 -7.96 -15.23 27.32
CA GLY A 154 -7.45 -15.82 28.58
C GLY A 154 -7.52 -17.35 28.66
N LYS A 155 -7.62 -18.03 27.52
CA LYS A 155 -7.65 -19.49 27.42
C LYS A 155 -6.24 -20.04 27.30
N SER A 156 -6.04 -21.18 27.94
CA SER A 156 -4.77 -21.90 28.02
C SER A 156 -4.19 -22.22 26.64
N PRO A 157 -2.85 -22.32 26.50
CA PRO A 157 -2.20 -22.79 25.28
C PRO A 157 -2.71 -24.19 24.92
N GLY A 158 -3.46 -24.32 23.81
CA GLY A 158 -4.02 -25.60 23.36
C GLY A 158 -5.43 -25.52 22.77
N GLU A 159 -6.23 -24.51 23.14
CA GLU A 159 -7.50 -24.19 22.49
C GLU A 159 -7.30 -22.99 21.55
N SER A 160 -6.97 -23.25 20.28
CA SER A 160 -6.78 -22.18 19.29
C SER A 160 -8.12 -21.61 18.81
N ASP A 161 -8.80 -20.83 19.65
CA ASP A 161 -9.95 -19.99 19.27
C ASP A 161 -9.49 -18.69 18.58
N CYS A 162 -8.59 -18.79 17.59
CA CYS A 162 -8.39 -17.69 16.66
C CYS A 162 -9.69 -17.53 15.87
N ARG A 163 -10.59 -16.63 16.31
CA ARG A 163 -11.90 -16.38 15.67
C ARG A 163 -11.79 -15.75 14.29
N HIS A 164 -10.58 -15.53 13.78
CA HIS A 164 -10.39 -15.11 12.41
C HIS A 164 -10.74 -16.30 11.51
N ILE A 165 -11.58 -16.05 10.50
CA ILE A 165 -11.91 -17.00 9.41
C ILE A 165 -10.63 -17.55 8.75
N TYR A 166 -9.51 -16.85 8.94
CA TYR A 166 -8.20 -17.06 8.36
C TYR A 166 -7.24 -17.66 9.39
N ASN A 167 -6.99 -18.97 9.30
CA ASN A 167 -6.05 -19.67 10.20
C ASN A 167 -4.59 -19.63 9.74
N ASP A 168 -4.32 -19.16 8.51
CA ASP A 168 -2.97 -18.97 7.95
C ASP A 168 -2.45 -17.54 8.20
N THR A 169 -1.16 -17.39 8.50
CA THR A 169 -0.51 -16.09 8.78
C THR A 169 -0.67 -15.09 7.64
N MET A 170 -0.52 -15.53 6.39
CA MET A 170 -0.64 -14.64 5.22
C MET A 170 -2.05 -14.03 5.12
N LEU A 171 -3.10 -14.85 5.23
CA LEU A 171 -4.48 -14.36 5.14
C LEU A 171 -4.83 -13.46 6.33
N HIS A 172 -4.32 -13.79 7.52
CA HIS A 172 -4.46 -12.93 8.69
C HIS A 172 -3.82 -11.56 8.46
N GLU A 173 -2.62 -11.51 7.88
CA GLU A 173 -1.95 -10.25 7.62
C GLU A 173 -2.65 -9.41 6.53
N ILE A 174 -3.17 -10.05 5.47
CA ILE A 174 -4.02 -9.36 4.49
C ILE A 174 -5.23 -8.73 5.19
N TYR A 175 -5.91 -9.50 6.05
CA TYR A 175 -7.06 -9.01 6.80
C TYR A 175 -6.70 -7.82 7.69
N LEU A 176 -5.60 -7.89 8.46
CA LEU A 176 -5.15 -6.78 9.30
C LEU A 176 -4.88 -5.52 8.48
N ARG A 177 -4.20 -5.64 7.33
CA ARG A 177 -3.94 -4.48 6.46
C ARG A 177 -5.20 -3.86 5.89
N VAL A 178 -6.24 -4.64 5.64
CA VAL A 178 -7.51 -4.14 5.09
C VAL A 178 -8.41 -3.57 6.18
N ALA A 179 -8.56 -4.29 7.30
CA ALA A 179 -9.52 -3.96 8.35
C ALA A 179 -8.95 -3.00 9.42
N LYS A 180 -7.64 -3.02 9.61
CA LYS A 180 -6.91 -2.30 10.68
C LYS A 180 -5.63 -1.66 10.13
N ALA A 181 -5.72 -1.00 8.98
CA ALA A 181 -4.57 -0.46 8.27
C ALA A 181 -3.71 0.45 9.15
N LYS A 182 -4.35 1.38 9.89
CA LYS A 182 -3.65 2.36 10.75
C LYS A 182 -2.96 1.69 11.94
N GLU A 183 -3.63 0.76 12.60
CA GLU A 183 -3.06 -0.01 13.71
C GLU A 183 -1.90 -0.87 13.22
N THR A 184 -2.06 -1.53 12.07
CA THR A 184 -1.02 -2.36 11.45
C THR A 184 0.22 -1.53 11.11
N GLU A 185 0.05 -0.35 10.51
CA GLU A 185 1.16 0.58 10.22
C GLU A 185 1.89 1.00 11.50
N LYS A 186 1.14 1.34 12.55
CA LYS A 186 1.69 1.73 13.85
C LYS A 186 2.49 0.59 14.47
N ASP A 187 1.91 -0.61 14.50
CA ASP A 187 2.55 -1.81 15.06
C ASP A 187 3.81 -2.20 14.27
N GLU A 188 3.80 -2.08 12.95
CA GLU A 188 4.97 -2.33 12.11
C GLU A 188 6.09 -1.32 12.37
N TYR A 189 5.77 -0.04 12.54
CA TYR A 189 6.75 0.97 12.92
C TYR A 189 7.39 0.62 14.27
N PHE A 190 6.60 0.38 15.32
CA PHE A 190 7.15 0.07 16.64
C PHE A 190 7.94 -1.23 16.67
N LYS A 191 7.56 -2.21 15.87
CA LYS A 191 8.35 -3.43 15.68
C LYS A 191 9.72 -3.14 15.05
N CYS A 192 9.77 -2.29 14.01
CA CYS A 192 11.05 -1.87 13.41
C CYS A 192 11.88 -1.03 14.38
N TYR A 193 11.23 -0.17 15.17
CA TYR A 193 11.88 0.65 16.19
C TYR A 193 12.54 -0.20 17.28
N ALA A 194 11.83 -1.20 17.79
CA ALA A 194 12.37 -2.16 18.75
C ALA A 194 13.58 -2.92 18.17
N LEU A 195 13.45 -3.51 16.98
CA LEU A 195 14.53 -4.23 16.31
C LEU A 195 15.76 -3.35 16.04
N ARG A 196 15.54 -2.05 15.78
CA ARG A 196 16.62 -1.07 15.63
C ARG A 196 17.32 -0.80 16.96
N ASN A 197 16.57 -0.62 18.04
CA ASN A 197 17.15 -0.37 19.37
C ASN A 197 17.88 -1.58 19.96
N GLU A 198 17.45 -2.80 19.61
CA GLU A 198 18.15 -4.06 19.91
C GLU A 198 19.42 -4.25 19.06
N GLY A 199 19.63 -3.40 18.05
CA GLY A 199 20.76 -3.49 17.11
C GLY A 199 20.61 -4.59 16.06
N THR A 200 19.43 -5.20 15.93
CA THR A 200 19.12 -6.16 14.86
C THR A 200 18.99 -5.45 13.52
N PHE A 201 18.30 -4.30 13.50
CA PHE A 201 18.28 -3.39 12.37
C PHE A 201 19.34 -2.29 12.56
N PRO A 202 20.30 -2.13 11.63
CA PRO A 202 21.31 -1.09 11.76
C PRO A 202 20.71 0.30 11.60
N ASN A 203 21.39 1.31 12.13
CA ASN A 203 21.06 2.70 11.83
C ASN A 203 21.49 3.02 10.40
N LEU A 204 20.57 3.50 9.57
CA LEU A 204 20.83 3.90 8.18
C LEU A 204 21.69 5.18 8.11
N MET A 205 21.65 6.01 9.15
CA MET A 205 22.42 7.24 9.23
C MET A 205 23.61 7.03 10.18
N SER A 206 24.79 6.75 9.61
CA SER A 206 26.00 6.49 10.40
C SER A 206 26.33 7.66 11.32
N GLY A 207 26.36 7.40 12.63
CA GLY A 207 26.69 8.40 13.65
C GLY A 207 25.65 9.50 13.85
N THR A 208 24.56 9.53 13.08
CA THR A 208 23.54 10.59 13.19
C THR A 208 22.21 9.96 13.56
N GLN A 209 21.48 10.56 14.50
CA GLN A 209 20.09 10.20 14.74
C GLN A 209 19.22 11.11 13.90
N ALA A 210 18.31 10.52 13.14
CA ALA A 210 17.39 11.26 12.30
C ALA A 210 15.97 10.95 12.77
N TYR A 211 15.19 12.00 12.97
CA TYR A 211 13.78 11.90 13.34
C TYR A 211 12.93 12.60 12.29
N VAL A 212 11.77 12.05 12.00
CA VAL A 212 10.82 12.57 11.03
C VAL A 212 9.56 12.96 11.78
N LEU A 213 9.10 14.20 11.57
CA LEU A 213 7.81 14.63 12.07
C LEU A 213 6.69 14.04 11.19
N PRO A 214 5.66 13.41 11.78
CA PRO A 214 4.45 13.08 11.04
C PRO A 214 3.85 14.37 10.47
N SER A 215 3.61 14.42 9.16
CA SER A 215 2.99 15.60 8.53
C SER A 215 1.62 15.88 9.15
N GLU A 216 1.37 17.12 9.58
CA GLU A 216 0.05 17.58 10.06
C GLU A 216 -1.05 17.42 8.99
N HIS A 217 -0.67 17.38 7.71
CA HIS A 217 -1.57 17.17 6.58
C HIS A 217 -1.96 15.70 6.35
N ASN A 218 -1.51 14.77 7.22
CA ASN A 218 -1.86 13.35 7.16
C ASN A 218 -3.35 13.03 7.48
N GLN A 219 -4.20 14.05 7.62
CA GLN A 219 -5.65 13.89 7.73
C GLN A 219 -6.38 13.87 6.36
N GLY A 220 -5.69 14.06 5.22
CA GLY A 220 -6.26 14.03 3.87
C GLY A 220 -5.64 13.00 2.91
N GLN A 221 -5.99 13.03 1.61
CA GLN A 221 -5.47 12.14 0.53
C GLN A 221 -3.93 12.15 0.36
N LYS A 222 -3.21 13.02 1.05
CA LYS A 222 -1.74 13.13 1.09
C LYS A 222 -1.18 12.54 2.40
N LYS A 223 -1.55 11.31 2.72
CA LYS A 223 -1.41 10.71 4.05
C LYS A 223 0.02 10.23 4.41
N TYR A 224 1.04 10.50 3.58
CA TYR A 224 2.35 9.84 3.71
C TYR A 224 3.55 10.69 3.30
N ASP A 225 3.44 12.02 3.33
CA ASP A 225 4.65 12.85 3.21
C ASP A 225 5.39 12.79 4.55
N MET A 226 6.63 12.29 4.52
CA MET A 226 7.57 12.50 5.63
C MET A 226 7.75 14.00 5.79
N GLY A 227 7.50 14.51 7.01
CA GLY A 227 7.66 15.93 7.30
C GLY A 227 9.12 16.34 7.32
N GLU A 228 9.40 17.45 8.00
CA GLU A 228 10.77 17.90 8.21
C GLU A 228 11.59 16.81 8.92
N THR A 229 12.76 16.51 8.34
CA THR A 229 13.71 15.57 8.94
C THR A 229 14.66 16.34 9.83
N ILE A 230 14.71 15.95 11.09
CA ILE A 230 15.56 16.55 12.12
C ILE A 230 16.78 15.64 12.31
N MET A 231 17.96 16.18 12.04
CA MET A 231 19.23 15.47 12.12
C MET A 231 19.97 15.87 13.40
N LEU A 232 20.19 14.92 14.29
CA LEU A 232 20.99 15.09 15.51
C LEU A 232 22.35 14.40 15.31
N SER A 233 23.42 15.21 15.23
CA SER A 233 24.80 14.71 15.13
C SER A 233 25.26 14.03 16.43
N GLN A 234 26.41 13.37 16.41
CA GLN A 234 27.04 12.81 17.62
C GLN A 234 27.33 13.86 18.70
N GLU A 235 27.47 15.12 18.30
CA GLU A 235 27.76 16.26 19.17
C GLU A 235 26.49 16.86 19.80
N ALA A 236 25.30 16.37 19.45
CA ALA A 236 24.05 16.87 19.99
C ALA A 236 23.99 16.70 21.52
N PRO A 237 23.50 17.69 22.28
CA PRO A 237 23.37 17.57 23.73
C PRO A 237 22.56 16.33 24.15
N PRO A 238 23.02 15.55 25.15
CA PRO A 238 22.35 14.30 25.56
C PRO A 238 20.88 14.48 25.93
N GLU A 239 20.52 15.61 26.52
CA GLU A 239 19.14 16.00 26.87
C GLU A 239 18.23 16.15 25.64
N VAL A 240 18.75 16.70 24.54
CA VAL A 240 18.02 16.84 23.28
C VAL A 240 17.80 15.45 22.67
N VAL A 241 18.87 14.64 22.62
CA VAL A 241 18.80 13.25 22.13
C VAL A 241 17.77 12.45 22.93
N GLN A 242 17.79 12.57 24.26
CA GLN A 242 16.85 11.85 25.12
C GLN A 242 15.41 12.31 24.92
N LYS A 243 15.17 13.62 24.74
CA LYS A 243 13.84 14.17 24.44
C LYS A 243 13.25 13.58 23.15
N TYR A 244 14.02 13.52 22.07
CA TYR A 244 13.54 12.94 20.81
C TYR A 244 13.32 11.43 20.90
N LYS A 245 14.11 10.70 21.70
CA LYS A 245 13.83 9.29 21.99
C LYS A 245 12.49 9.11 22.70
N THR A 246 12.22 9.89 23.75
CA THR A 246 10.93 9.84 24.45
C THR A 246 9.76 10.17 23.51
N TRP A 247 9.91 11.15 22.62
CA TRP A 247 8.90 11.44 21.60
C TRP A 247 8.73 10.29 20.59
N ALA A 248 9.81 9.62 20.20
CA ALA A 248 9.74 8.47 19.29
C ALA A 248 9.07 7.24 19.94
N GLU A 249 9.31 7.02 21.23
CA GLU A 249 8.64 6.00 22.04
C GLU A 249 7.14 6.29 22.21
N ALA A 250 6.78 7.56 22.35
CA ALA A 250 5.38 8.00 22.38
C ALA A 250 4.69 7.94 21.00
N GLY A 251 5.48 7.93 19.91
CA GLY A 251 4.98 7.99 18.54
C GLY A 251 4.69 9.42 18.03
N ASP A 252 5.14 10.44 18.77
CA ASP A 252 5.01 11.85 18.39
C ASP A 252 5.98 12.22 17.25
N VAL A 253 7.14 11.55 17.20
CA VAL A 253 8.09 11.59 16.08
C VAL A 253 8.42 10.17 15.64
N GLN A 254 8.98 10.01 14.45
CA GLN A 254 9.44 8.72 13.95
C GLN A 254 10.97 8.68 13.86
N ASP A 255 11.62 7.64 14.37
CA ASP A 255 13.03 7.36 14.01
C ASP A 255 13.10 7.04 12.52
N PHE A 256 13.99 7.74 11.81
CA PHE A 256 14.11 7.67 10.36
C PHE A 256 14.45 6.27 9.86
N SER A 257 15.33 5.54 10.56
CA SER A 257 15.71 4.19 10.15
C SER A 257 14.53 3.23 10.34
N ALA A 258 13.87 3.29 11.50
CA ALA A 258 12.69 2.49 11.79
C ALA A 258 11.55 2.79 10.80
N ALA A 259 11.31 4.07 10.49
CA ALA A 259 10.30 4.50 9.51
C ALA A 259 10.63 3.97 8.10
N THR A 260 11.89 4.03 7.69
CA THR A 260 12.34 3.52 6.39
C THR A 260 12.16 2.00 6.30
N TYR A 261 12.56 1.24 7.33
CA TYR A 261 12.33 -0.20 7.38
C TYR A 261 10.85 -0.56 7.35
N ALA A 262 10.01 0.17 8.11
CA ALA A 262 8.57 -0.02 8.09
C ALA A 262 7.98 0.27 6.70
N GLY A 263 8.45 1.33 6.03
CA GLY A 263 8.06 1.67 4.66
C GLY A 263 8.39 0.58 3.65
N VAL A 264 9.60 0.02 3.68
CA VAL A 264 10.00 -1.09 2.81
C VAL A 264 9.14 -2.34 3.08
N ARG A 265 8.90 -2.67 4.35
CA ARG A 265 8.03 -3.81 4.73
C ARG A 265 6.61 -3.63 4.23
N ARG A 266 6.06 -2.43 4.35
CA ARG A 266 4.72 -2.09 3.84
C ARG A 266 4.65 -2.24 2.33
N LEU A 267 5.59 -1.64 1.60
CA LEU A 267 5.62 -1.71 0.13
C LEU A 267 5.72 -3.16 -0.35
N PHE A 268 6.59 -3.95 0.30
CA PHE A 268 6.74 -5.37 -0.01
C PHE A 268 5.46 -6.16 0.21
N SER A 269 4.86 -6.05 1.41
CA SER A 269 3.70 -6.84 1.80
C SER A 269 2.46 -6.51 0.95
N LEU A 270 2.17 -5.22 0.76
CA LEU A 270 1.11 -4.78 -0.15
C LEU A 270 1.36 -5.30 -1.56
N GLY A 271 2.60 -5.20 -2.04
CA GLY A 271 2.99 -5.72 -3.34
C GLY A 271 2.78 -7.22 -3.49
N LEU A 272 3.22 -8.00 -2.50
CA LEU A 272 3.02 -9.44 -2.44
C LEU A 272 1.52 -9.78 -2.48
N PHE A 273 0.71 -9.15 -1.65
CA PHE A 273 -0.71 -9.46 -1.54
C PHE A 273 -1.47 -9.14 -2.83
N ILE A 274 -1.18 -8.01 -3.48
CA ILE A 274 -1.78 -7.69 -4.77
C ILE A 274 -1.36 -8.69 -5.84
N LYS A 275 -0.08 -9.07 -5.90
CA LYS A 275 0.37 -10.10 -6.85
C LYS A 275 -0.31 -11.45 -6.63
N LEU A 276 -0.60 -11.82 -5.38
CA LEU A 276 -1.35 -13.03 -5.09
C LEU A 276 -2.79 -12.93 -5.60
N PHE A 277 -3.44 -11.76 -5.46
CA PHE A 277 -4.74 -11.51 -6.07
C PHE A 277 -4.68 -11.47 -7.60
N ASP A 278 -3.60 -10.96 -8.20
CA ASP A 278 -3.38 -10.98 -9.64
C ASP A 278 -3.32 -12.44 -10.14
N LEU A 279 -2.52 -13.29 -9.48
CA LEU A 279 -2.44 -14.74 -9.79
C LEU A 279 -3.79 -15.44 -9.62
N TYR A 280 -4.52 -15.16 -8.53
CA TYR A 280 -5.85 -15.72 -8.31
C TYR A 280 -6.84 -15.32 -9.41
N GLN A 281 -6.83 -14.05 -9.83
CA GLN A 281 -7.70 -13.58 -10.91
C GLN A 281 -7.36 -14.22 -12.25
N GLU A 282 -6.08 -14.36 -12.57
CA GLU A 282 -5.64 -14.96 -13.84
C GLU A 282 -5.89 -16.47 -13.88
N GLN A 283 -5.53 -17.19 -12.81
CA GLN A 283 -5.57 -18.65 -12.77
C GLN A 283 -6.98 -19.20 -12.55
N GLU A 284 -7.77 -18.60 -11.65
CA GLU A 284 -9.09 -19.13 -11.28
C GLU A 284 -10.24 -18.42 -11.97
N ARG A 285 -10.11 -17.10 -12.19
CA ARG A 285 -11.19 -16.29 -12.76
C ARG A 285 -11.01 -16.03 -14.24
N HIS A 286 -9.86 -16.42 -14.81
CA HIS A 286 -9.49 -16.15 -16.21
C HIS A 286 -9.67 -14.67 -16.57
N PHE A 287 -9.33 -13.80 -15.62
CA PHE A 287 -9.55 -12.37 -15.71
C PHE A 287 -8.22 -11.62 -15.61
N GLU A 288 -7.93 -10.74 -16.57
CA GLU A 288 -6.75 -9.88 -16.52
C GLU A 288 -6.95 -8.79 -15.45
N PRO A 289 -6.06 -8.65 -14.46
CA PRO A 289 -6.21 -7.67 -13.40
C PRO A 289 -6.31 -6.25 -13.96
N LYS A 290 -7.27 -5.47 -13.48
CA LYS A 290 -7.49 -4.07 -13.92
C LYS A 290 -6.31 -3.17 -13.52
N ASN A 291 -5.82 -3.38 -12.30
CA ASN A 291 -4.75 -2.63 -11.68
C ASN A 291 -3.67 -3.59 -11.15
N PRO A 292 -2.93 -4.26 -12.06
CA PRO A 292 -1.92 -5.22 -11.62
C PRO A 292 -0.85 -4.51 -10.80
N TYR A 293 -0.20 -5.22 -9.87
CA TYR A 293 0.85 -4.69 -8.99
C TYR A 293 1.83 -3.73 -9.72
N ALA A 294 2.32 -4.17 -10.88
CA ALA A 294 3.29 -3.44 -11.69
C ALA A 294 2.81 -2.05 -12.11
N ARG A 295 1.50 -1.86 -12.31
CA ARG A 295 0.89 -0.58 -12.65
C ARG A 295 0.82 0.34 -11.42
N LEU A 296 0.50 -0.24 -10.27
CA LEU A 296 0.36 0.47 -9.00
C LEU A 296 1.69 0.99 -8.46
N MET A 297 2.81 0.34 -8.80
CA MET A 297 4.17 0.86 -8.53
C MET A 297 4.43 2.22 -9.19
N GLY A 298 3.72 2.54 -10.27
CA GLY A 298 3.82 3.83 -10.95
C GLY A 298 4.67 3.77 -12.22
N CYS A 299 4.99 4.94 -12.74
CA CYS A 299 5.75 5.12 -13.97
C CYS A 299 7.23 4.82 -13.74
N ASN A 300 7.80 3.94 -14.56
CA ASN A 300 9.23 3.57 -14.50
C ASN A 300 10.18 4.74 -14.83
N ALA A 301 9.69 5.85 -15.36
CA ALA A 301 10.53 7.00 -15.73
C ALA A 301 10.43 8.15 -14.73
N CYS A 302 9.21 8.48 -14.28
CA CYS A 302 8.97 9.67 -13.46
C CYS A 302 8.41 9.35 -12.07
N HIS A 303 8.23 8.07 -11.72
CA HIS A 303 7.66 7.58 -10.45
C HIS A 303 6.24 8.08 -10.11
N GLN A 304 5.60 8.85 -11.00
CA GLN A 304 4.21 9.27 -10.86
C GLN A 304 3.22 8.11 -11.16
N THR A 305 1.92 8.33 -10.92
CA THR A 305 0.89 7.31 -11.20
C THR A 305 0.83 6.91 -12.69
N ALA A 306 0.65 5.61 -12.93
CA ALA A 306 0.39 5.00 -14.25
C ALA A 306 -1.07 4.49 -14.38
N GLU A 307 -2.02 5.07 -13.63
CA GLU A 307 -3.44 4.67 -13.66
C GLU A 307 -4.26 5.40 -14.74
N GLY A 308 -3.69 6.41 -15.40
CA GLY A 308 -4.35 7.17 -16.45
C GLY A 308 -4.58 6.37 -17.74
N ILE A 309 -5.49 6.85 -18.60
CA ILE A 309 -5.80 6.24 -19.91
C ILE A 309 -4.59 6.26 -20.85
N GLY A 310 -3.70 7.25 -20.70
CA GLY A 310 -2.46 7.37 -21.47
C GLY A 310 -1.35 6.42 -21.00
N ALA A 311 -1.56 5.65 -19.94
CA ALA A 311 -0.55 4.74 -19.44
C ALA A 311 -0.25 3.62 -20.44
N THR A 312 1.02 3.34 -20.64
CA THR A 312 1.48 2.32 -21.59
C THR A 312 2.19 1.21 -20.83
N ARG A 313 1.92 -0.04 -21.22
CA ARG A 313 2.56 -1.24 -20.69
C ARG A 313 3.57 -1.77 -21.69
N CYS A 314 4.71 -2.28 -21.21
CA CYS A 314 5.67 -2.97 -22.06
C CYS A 314 5.03 -4.20 -22.70
N LYS A 315 4.96 -4.25 -24.03
CA LYS A 315 4.33 -5.35 -24.78
C LYS A 315 5.06 -6.69 -24.63
N LYS A 316 6.37 -6.64 -24.39
CA LYS A 316 7.22 -7.83 -24.22
C LYS A 316 7.10 -8.40 -22.82
N CYS A 317 7.48 -7.62 -21.82
CA CYS A 317 7.59 -8.11 -20.45
C CYS A 317 6.26 -8.04 -19.69
N LYS A 318 5.31 -7.17 -20.08
CA LYS A 318 4.05 -6.87 -19.37
C LYS A 318 4.20 -6.37 -17.91
N ALA A 319 5.43 -6.20 -17.45
CA ALA A 319 5.80 -5.89 -16.07
C ALA A 319 6.17 -4.42 -15.82
N THR A 320 6.39 -3.67 -16.89
CA THR A 320 6.84 -2.27 -16.81
C THR A 320 5.76 -1.37 -17.37
N TRP A 321 5.46 -0.31 -16.62
CA TRP A 321 4.44 0.68 -16.96
C TRP A 321 5.05 2.08 -17.03
N TRP A 322 4.51 2.88 -17.95
CA TRP A 322 4.82 4.30 -18.07
C TRP A 322 3.51 5.08 -18.07
N CYS A 323 3.49 6.27 -17.48
CA CYS A 323 2.28 7.09 -17.44
C CYS A 323 1.88 7.68 -18.81
N CYS A 324 2.82 7.76 -19.75
CA CYS A 324 2.61 8.23 -21.12
C CYS A 324 3.67 7.64 -22.07
N SER A 325 3.50 7.84 -23.38
CA SER A 325 4.49 7.44 -24.39
C SER A 325 5.82 8.19 -24.25
N GLY A 326 5.78 9.48 -23.87
CA GLY A 326 6.99 10.28 -23.62
C GLY A 326 7.90 9.63 -22.58
N CYS A 327 7.37 9.32 -21.40
CA CYS A 327 8.10 8.61 -20.34
C CYS A 327 8.61 7.23 -20.77
N ARG A 328 7.92 6.54 -21.68
CA ARG A 328 8.43 5.28 -22.23
C ARG A 328 9.72 5.51 -23.01
N MET A 329 9.72 6.49 -23.91
CA MET A 329 10.86 6.79 -24.78
C MET A 329 12.09 7.32 -24.02
N THR A 330 11.93 7.83 -22.80
CA THR A 330 13.05 8.31 -21.98
C THR A 330 13.76 7.20 -21.19
N THR A 331 13.33 5.94 -21.32
CA THR A 331 13.92 4.81 -20.58
C THR A 331 14.56 3.81 -21.53
N SER A 332 15.72 3.27 -21.15
CA SER A 332 16.39 2.20 -21.90
C SER A 332 15.48 0.98 -22.10
N HIS A 333 14.64 0.66 -21.10
CA HIS A 333 13.63 -0.39 -21.22
C HIS A 333 12.61 -0.10 -22.33
N GLY A 334 12.13 1.15 -22.44
CA GLY A 334 11.12 1.53 -23.42
C GLY A 334 11.60 1.43 -24.87
N GLU A 335 12.90 1.68 -25.09
CA GLU A 335 13.61 1.45 -26.36
C GLU A 335 13.81 -0.05 -26.62
N LYS A 336 14.42 -0.74 -25.67
CA LYS A 336 14.73 -2.16 -25.75
C LYS A 336 14.46 -2.83 -24.42
N CYS A 337 13.36 -3.57 -24.37
CA CYS A 337 13.06 -4.42 -23.23
C CYS A 337 14.23 -5.40 -23.00
N PRO A 338 14.80 -5.46 -21.78
CA PRO A 338 15.92 -6.35 -21.47
C PRO A 338 15.49 -7.83 -21.43
N HIS A 339 14.19 -8.10 -21.45
CA HIS A 339 13.64 -9.45 -21.40
C HIS A 339 13.40 -9.98 -22.81
N VAL A 340 13.85 -11.22 -23.03
CA VAL A 340 13.66 -11.98 -24.29
C VAL A 340 12.24 -12.57 -24.36
N GLY A 341 11.46 -12.47 -23.28
CA GLY A 341 10.08 -12.96 -23.15
C GLY A 341 9.26 -12.17 -22.10
N PRO A 342 8.05 -12.65 -21.73
CA PRO A 342 7.27 -12.07 -20.63
C PRO A 342 8.06 -12.05 -19.32
N CYS A 343 7.98 -10.94 -18.58
CA CYS A 343 8.69 -10.79 -17.31
C CYS A 343 7.95 -11.54 -16.22
N THR A 344 8.71 -12.28 -15.43
CA THR A 344 8.50 -12.35 -13.98
C THR A 344 9.02 -11.02 -13.41
N VAL A 345 8.14 -10.13 -12.93
CA VAL A 345 8.47 -8.76 -12.46
C VAL A 345 9.42 -8.83 -11.25
N GLY A 346 10.72 -9.01 -11.48
CA GLY A 346 11.73 -9.00 -10.44
C GLY A 346 11.77 -7.63 -9.77
N VAL A 347 11.22 -7.55 -8.57
CA VAL A 347 11.41 -6.38 -7.71
C VAL A 347 12.72 -6.66 -6.98
N THR A 348 13.79 -6.00 -7.41
CA THR A 348 14.97 -5.81 -6.55
C THR A 348 14.57 -4.77 -5.52
N PHE A 349 14.29 -5.22 -4.30
CA PHE A 349 14.24 -4.33 -3.13
C PHE A 349 15.66 -4.00 -2.66
#